data_AF-A0A7H9CGU7-F1
#
_entry.id   AF-A0A7H9CGU7-F1
#
_cell.length_a   1.000
_cell.length_b   1.000
_cell.length_c   1.000
_cell.angle_alpha   90.00
_cell.angle_beta   90.00
_cell.angle_gamma   90.00
#
_symmetry.space_group_name_H-M   'P 1'
#
loop_
_entity.id
_entity.type
_entity.pdbx_description
1 polymer ?
#
loop_
_entity_poly.entity_id
_entity_poly.type
_entity_poly.pdbx_seq_one_letter_code
_entity_poly.pdbx_strand_id
1 'polypeptide(L)' 'MNKLLEILKQINDSIEYEKESNLVDDGLFSSFDILQCVSAIEENYGVEVPISEIRNENFNSLENISNMIERLKK' A
#
# COMPACT_ATOMS: atom_id res chain seq x y z
N MET A 1 13.91 -0.09 -9.41
CA MET A 1 12.95 0.34 -8.39
C MET A 1 11.61 -0.33 -8.68
N ASN A 2 10.99 -0.93 -7.66
CA ASN A 2 9.72 -1.64 -7.80
C ASN A 2 8.60 -0.64 -8.11
N LYS A 3 7.74 -0.91 -9.10
CA LYS A 3 6.61 -0.04 -9.50
C LYS A 3 5.74 0.39 -8.31
N LEU A 4 5.57 -0.51 -7.33
CA LEU A 4 4.82 -0.24 -6.11
C LEU A 4 5.47 0.86 -5.24
N LEU A 5 6.79 0.83 -5.11
CA LEU A 5 7.52 1.83 -4.32
C LEU A 5 7.39 3.23 -4.94
N GLU A 6 7.42 3.33 -6.27
CA GLU A 6 7.17 4.60 -6.97
C GLU A 6 5.79 5.15 -6.65
N ILE A 7 4.75 4.30 -6.70
CA ILE A 7 3.37 4.68 -6.38
C ILE A 7 3.26 5.15 -4.93
N LEU A 8 3.85 4.42 -3.98
CA LEU A 8 3.83 4.79 -2.57
C LEU A 8 4.57 6.10 -2.30
N LYS A 9 5.71 6.34 -2.95
CA LYS A 9 6.43 7.62 -2.87
C LYS A 9 5.69 8.78 -3.52
N GLN A 10 4.85 8.54 -4.52
CA GLN A 10 3.98 9.58 -5.07
C GLN A 10 2.88 10.00 -4.10
N ILE A 11 2.43 9.09 -3.24
CA ILE A 11 1.40 9.35 -2.22
C ILE A 11 2.02 10.11 -1.05
N ASN A 12 3.12 9.59 -0.52
CA ASN A 12 3.86 10.21 0.57
C ASN A 12 5.34 9.88 0.44
N ASP A 13 6.13 10.86 0.00
CA ASP A 13 7.57 10.76 -0.22
C ASP A 13 8.40 10.89 1.07
N SER A 14 7.76 11.26 2.18
CA SER A 14 8.40 11.47 3.48
C SER A 14 8.61 10.15 4.25
N ILE A 15 8.04 9.04 3.77
CA ILE A 15 8.12 7.72 4.40
C ILE A 15 9.18 6.85 3.71
N GLU A 16 10.06 6.24 4.50
CA GLU A 16 11.02 5.24 4.02
C GLU A 16 10.42 3.82 3.98
N TYR A 17 9.47 3.57 3.07
CA TYR A 17 8.72 2.28 2.97
C TYR A 17 9.59 1.01 2.89
N GLU A 18 10.85 1.13 2.46
CA GLU A 18 11.80 0.00 2.37
C GLU A 18 12.39 -0.39 3.73
N LYS A 19 12.32 0.50 4.74
CA LYS A 19 12.81 0.24 6.10
C LYS A 19 11.67 0.08 7.10
N GLU A 20 10.52 0.66 6.82
CA GLU A 20 9.36 0.61 7.71
C GLU A 20 8.58 -0.71 7.57
N SER A 21 8.20 -1.27 8.72
CA SER A 21 7.41 -2.52 8.80
C SER A 21 6.10 -2.37 9.58
N ASN A 22 5.87 -1.22 10.21
CA ASN A 22 4.69 -0.90 11.01
C ASN A 22 4.06 0.44 10.57
N LEU A 23 3.96 0.66 9.26
CA LEU A 23 3.53 1.93 8.67
C LEU A 23 2.22 2.49 9.26
N VAL A 24 1.20 1.65 9.42
CA VAL A 24 -0.10 2.09 9.94
C VAL A 24 -0.07 2.15 11.47
N ASP A 25 0.54 1.16 12.10
CA ASP A 25 0.59 1.06 13.56
C ASP A 25 1.41 2.19 14.21
N ASP A 26 2.48 2.65 13.55
CA ASP A 26 3.27 3.82 13.95
C ASP A 26 2.66 5.16 13.50
N GLY A 27 1.52 5.12 12.80
CA GLY A 27 0.79 6.30 12.32
C GLY A 27 1.49 7.04 11.18
N LEU A 28 2.49 6.43 10.53
CA LEU A 28 3.19 6.99 9.37
C LEU A 28 2.29 7.00 8.14
N PHE A 29 1.46 5.97 7.98
CA PHE A 29 0.59 5.77 6.83
C PHE A 29 -0.87 5.88 7.26
N SER A 30 -1.44 7.06 7.03
CA SER A 30 -2.77 7.42 7.52
C SER A 30 -3.89 6.74 6.73
N SER A 31 -5.11 6.80 7.25
CA SER A 31 -6.30 6.32 6.53
C SER A 31 -6.49 7.01 5.18
N PHE A 32 -6.06 8.26 5.02
CA PHE A 32 -6.11 8.96 3.74
C PHE A 32 -5.06 8.43 2.75
N ASP A 33 -3.84 8.15 3.24
CA ASP A 33 -2.78 7.56 2.42
C ASP A 33 -3.17 6.14 1.94
N ILE A 34 -3.81 5.36 2.81
CA ILE A 34 -4.36 4.04 2.47
C ILE A 34 -5.39 4.16 1.34
N LEU A 35 -6.33 5.10 1.42
CA LEU A 35 -7.35 5.29 0.38
C LEU A 35 -6.72 5.69 -0.97
N GLN A 36 -5.73 6.59 -0.95
CA GLN A 36 -4.98 6.95 -2.17
C GLN A 36 -4.20 5.76 -2.72
N CYS A 37 -3.60 4.96 -1.85
CA CYS A 37 -2.87 3.75 -2.21
C CYS A 37 -3.76 2.72 -2.88
N VAL A 38 -4.96 2.50 -2.33
CA VAL A 38 -5.98 1.63 -2.94
C VAL A 38 -6.29 2.09 -4.36
N SER A 39 -6.69 3.36 -4.55
CA SER A 39 -7.01 3.88 -5.88
C SER A 39 -5.84 3.73 -6.86
N ALA A 40 -4.62 4.09 -6.42
CA ALA A 40 -3.44 3.99 -7.25
C ALA A 40 -3.09 2.54 -7.61
N ILE A 41 -3.32 1.58 -6.71
CA ILE A 41 -3.15 0.15 -6.96
C ILE A 41 -4.15 -0.32 -8.02
N GLU A 42 -5.43 0.00 -7.87
CA GLU A 42 -6.47 -0.42 -8.80
C GLU A 42 -6.19 0.10 -10.22
N GLU A 43 -5.81 1.38 -10.34
CA GLU A 43 -5.46 1.99 -11.63
C GLU A 43 -4.19 1.40 -12.26
N ASN A 44 -3.14 1.14 -11.45
CA ASN A 44 -1.84 0.73 -11.98
C ASN A 44 -1.68 -0.79 -12.18
N TYR A 45 -2.46 -1.58 -11.46
CA TYR A 45 -2.39 -3.05 -11.49
C TYR A 45 -3.65 -3.71 -12.05
N GLY A 46 -4.74 -2.96 -12.24
CA GLY A 46 -5.98 -3.48 -12.81
C GLY A 46 -6.66 -4.52 -11.91
N VAL A 47 -6.50 -4.35 -10.59
CA VAL A 47 -7.16 -5.18 -9.56
C VAL A 47 -8.26 -4.37 -8.89
N GLU A 48 -9.17 -5.04 -8.18
CA GLU A 48 -10.14 -4.41 -7.28
C GLU A 48 -9.74 -4.72 -5.84
N VAL A 49 -9.66 -3.70 -4.99
CA VAL A 49 -9.31 -3.86 -3.58
C VAL A 49 -10.59 -3.76 -2.75
N PRO A 50 -11.18 -4.89 -2.30
CA PRO A 50 -12.40 -4.84 -1.52
C PRO A 50 -12.12 -4.25 -0.13
N ILE A 51 -13.14 -3.64 0.47
CA ILE A 51 -13.08 -3.05 1.82
C ILE A 51 -12.56 -4.05 2.86
N SER A 52 -12.83 -5.35 2.68
CA SER A 52 -12.32 -6.40 3.56
C SER A 52 -10.79 -6.51 3.59
N GLU A 53 -10.09 -6.06 2.55
CA GLU A 53 -8.62 -6.03 2.47
C GLU A 53 -8.04 -4.75 3.07
N ILE A 54 -8.85 -3.72 3.35
CA ILE A 54 -8.42 -2.48 4.00
C ILE A 54 -8.20 -2.72 5.50
N ARG A 55 -7.08 -3.35 5.83
CA ARG A 55 -6.67 -3.75 7.18
C ARG A 55 -5.21 -3.41 7.41
N ASN A 56 -4.83 -3.05 8.64
CA ASN A 56 -3.44 -2.73 8.99
C ASN A 56 -2.46 -3.81 8.51
N GLU A 57 -2.83 -5.09 8.65
CA GLU A 57 -2.02 -6.23 8.21
C GLU A 57 -1.64 -6.19 6.71
N ASN A 58 -2.45 -5.57 5.85
CA ASN A 58 -2.16 -5.45 4.42
C ASN A 58 -1.38 -4.17 4.05
N PHE A 59 -1.36 -3.17 4.93
CA PHE A 59 -0.78 -1.85 4.65
C PHE A 59 0.39 -1.47 5.57
N ASN A 60 0.77 -2.32 6.53
CA ASN A 60 1.84 -2.06 7.48
C ASN A 60 3.25 -2.07 6.87
N SER A 61 3.45 -2.66 5.70
CA SER A 61 4.76 -2.67 5.04
C SER A 61 4.62 -2.73 3.52
N LEU A 62 5.69 -2.34 2.82
CA LEU A 62 5.80 -2.50 1.36
C LEU A 62 5.55 -3.94 0.92
N GLU A 63 6.07 -4.91 1.69
CA GLU A 63 5.91 -6.34 1.41
C GLU A 63 4.45 -6.78 1.55
N ASN A 64 3.75 -6.31 2.59
CA ASN A 64 2.36 -6.68 2.84
C ASN A 64 1.44 -6.15 1.73
N ILE A 65 1.68 -4.93 1.27
CA ILE A 65 0.93 -4.33 0.16
C ILE A 65 1.20 -5.12 -1.13
N SER A 66 2.46 -5.46 -1.41
CA SER A 66 2.81 -6.28 -2.57
C SER A 66 2.14 -7.65 -2.54
N ASN A 67 2.13 -8.31 -1.38
CA ASN A 67 1.49 -9.60 -1.19
C ASN A 67 -0.02 -9.51 -1.39
N MET A 68 -0.67 -8.44 -0.92
CA MET A 68 -2.10 -8.19 -1.17
C MET A 68 -2.39 -8.08 -2.67
N ILE A 69 -1.61 -7.28 -3.40
CA ILE A 69 -1.77 -7.12 -4.85
C ILE A 69 -1.64 -8.45 -5.58
N GLU A 70 -0.63 -9.26 -5.24
CA GLU A 70 -0.43 -10.57 -5.87
C GLU A 70 -1.55 -11.58 -5.55
N ARG A 71 -2.20 -11.48 -4.39
CA ARG A 71 -3.41 -12.27 -4.09
C ARG A 71 -4.60 -11.84 -4.95
N LEU A 72 -4.80 -10.53 -5.14
CA LEU A 72 -5.94 -9.96 -5.86
C LEU A 72 -5.84 -10.10 -7.40
N LYS A 73 -4.63 -10.29 -7.95
CA LYS A 73 -4.43 -10.54 -9.38
C LYS A 73 -4.88 -11.93 -9.86
N LYS A 74 -5.13 -12.87 -8.94
CA LYS A 74 -5.52 -14.25 -9.28
C LYS A 74 -7.00 -14.37 -9.58
#